data_AF-A0AAE9MM06-F1
#
_entry.id   AF-A0AAE9MM06-F1
#
_cell.length_a   1.000
_cell.length_b   1.000
_cell.length_c   1.000
_cell.angle_alpha   90.00
_cell.angle_beta   90.00
_cell.angle_gamma   90.00
#
_symmetry.space_group_name_H-M   'P 1'
#
loop_
_entity.id
_entity.type
_entity.pdbx_description
1 polymer ?
#
loop_
_entity_poly.entity_id
_entity_poly.type
_entity_poly.pdbx_seq_one_letter_code
_entity_poly.pdbx_strand_id
1 'polypeptide(L)'
;MESREYKHNRYLEKLEKHKENSRLSAKYSSDRFDILIISLSTTSLVLSIGFIKDFIKGDSCINLTLIKLAWVFFAASIISNLVSQITGYFTSIYDIKIDTNLIREERGKSMKGNNESHVKVSNRLNMATLLLNGLSFLCLIFGIIFIIIFFNKNI
;
A
#
# COMPACT_ATOMS: atom_id res chain seq x y z
N MET A 1 -16.66 -37.77 -18.37
CA MET A 1 -15.72 -36.77 -18.94
C MET A 1 -16.45 -35.43 -18.96
N GLU A 2 -15.91 -34.39 -18.33
CA GLU A 2 -16.44 -33.03 -18.50
C GLU A 2 -16.37 -32.62 -19.99
N SER A 3 -17.44 -32.01 -20.51
CA SER A 3 -17.46 -31.48 -21.87
C SER A 3 -16.49 -30.28 -22.00
N ARG A 4 -15.97 -30.04 -23.20
CA ARG A 4 -15.10 -28.87 -23.47
C ARG A 4 -15.80 -27.56 -23.16
N GLU A 5 -17.09 -27.49 -23.46
CA GLU A 5 -17.96 -26.33 -23.18
C GLU A 5 -18.05 -26.05 -21.67
N TYR A 6 -18.21 -27.09 -20.84
CA TYR A 6 -18.24 -26.93 -19.40
C TYR A 6 -16.93 -26.35 -18.85
N LYS A 7 -15.77 -26.86 -19.33
CA LYS A 7 -14.46 -26.35 -18.93
C LYS A 7 -14.26 -24.89 -19.33
N HIS A 8 -14.69 -24.52 -20.53
CA HIS A 8 -14.60 -23.16 -21.03
C HIS A 8 -15.48 -22.19 -20.22
N ASN A 9 -16.73 -22.56 -19.92
CA ASN A 9 -17.62 -21.75 -19.09
C ASN A 9 -17.06 -21.55 -17.67
N ARG A 10 -16.52 -22.62 -17.06
CA ARG A 10 -15.87 -22.55 -15.75
C ARG A 10 -14.63 -21.64 -15.76
N TYR A 11 -13.89 -21.61 -16.86
CA TYR A 11 -12.74 -20.72 -17.01
C TYR A 11 -13.19 -19.25 -17.13
N LEU A 12 -14.20 -18.96 -17.94
CA LEU A 12 -14.79 -17.63 -18.06
C LEU A 12 -15.31 -17.10 -16.72
N GLU A 13 -16.01 -17.95 -15.96
CA GLU A 13 -16.52 -17.59 -14.63
C GLU A 13 -15.38 -17.21 -13.67
N LYS A 14 -14.26 -17.95 -13.69
CA LYS A 14 -13.07 -17.61 -12.88
C LYS A 14 -12.48 -16.26 -13.25
N LEU A 15 -12.44 -15.92 -14.54
CA LEU A 15 -11.93 -14.63 -15.02
C LEU A 15 -12.85 -13.47 -14.63
N GLU A 16 -14.16 -13.66 -14.74
CA GLU A 16 -15.14 -12.66 -14.30
C GLU A 16 -15.03 -12.43 -12.80
N LYS A 17 -14.88 -13.50 -12.02
CA LYS A 17 -14.65 -13.42 -10.58
C LYS A 17 -13.32 -12.75 -10.23
N HIS A 18 -12.24 -13.03 -10.97
CA HIS A 18 -10.95 -12.36 -10.74
C HIS A 18 -11.06 -10.86 -11.02
N LYS A 19 -11.72 -10.48 -12.12
CA LYS A 19 -11.99 -9.08 -12.46
C LYS A 19 -12.83 -8.36 -11.41
N GLU A 20 -13.84 -9.03 -10.85
CA GLU A 20 -14.64 -8.50 -9.74
C GLU A 20 -13.78 -8.29 -8.49
N ASN A 21 -12.96 -9.28 -8.12
CA ASN A 21 -12.02 -9.17 -7.01
C ASN A 21 -11.05 -7.99 -7.23
N SER A 22 -10.47 -7.83 -8.42
CA SER A 22 -9.57 -6.72 -8.73
C SER A 22 -10.26 -5.35 -8.62
N ARG A 23 -11.56 -5.25 -8.96
CA ARG A 23 -12.34 -4.02 -8.71
C ARG A 23 -12.57 -3.76 -7.23
N LEU A 24 -12.91 -4.80 -6.47
CA LEU A 24 -13.08 -4.70 -5.02
C LEU A 24 -11.77 -4.30 -4.35
N SER A 25 -10.64 -4.88 -4.77
CA SER A 25 -9.29 -4.52 -4.31
C SER A 25 -8.92 -3.08 -4.65
N ALA A 26 -9.25 -2.59 -5.85
CA ALA A 26 -9.03 -1.19 -6.22
C ALA A 26 -9.84 -0.24 -5.33
N LYS A 27 -11.14 -0.54 -5.12
CA LYS A 27 -12.00 0.24 -4.23
C LYS A 27 -11.47 0.23 -2.80
N TYR A 28 -11.16 -0.95 -2.28
CA TYR A 28 -10.60 -1.11 -0.94
C TYR A 28 -9.29 -0.33 -0.76
N SER A 29 -8.40 -0.34 -1.76
CA SER A 29 -7.15 0.43 -1.72
C SER A 29 -7.41 1.94 -1.66
N SER A 30 -8.43 2.43 -2.38
CA SER A 30 -8.85 3.84 -2.32
C SER A 30 -9.43 4.19 -0.94
N ASP A 31 -10.34 3.38 -0.41
CA ASP A 31 -10.97 3.61 0.90
C ASP A 31 -9.92 3.62 2.03
N ARG A 32 -8.91 2.73 1.93
CA ARG A 32 -7.80 2.68 2.88
C ARG A 32 -6.88 3.89 2.80
N PHE A 33 -6.67 4.44 1.60
CA PHE A 33 -5.89 5.64 1.42
C PHE A 33 -6.50 6.82 2.17
N ASP A 34 -7.82 7.03 2.04
CA ASP A 34 -8.53 8.11 2.74
C ASP A 34 -8.44 7.96 4.27
N ILE A 35 -8.69 6.76 4.79
CA ILE A 35 -8.57 6.46 6.22
C ILE A 35 -7.16 6.73 6.73
N LEU A 36 -6.14 6.37 5.95
CA LEU A 36 -4.74 6.56 6.33
C LEU A 36 -4.41 8.05 6.41
N ILE A 37 -4.81 8.85 5.42
CA ILE A 37 -4.62 10.31 5.43
C ILE A 37 -5.29 10.97 6.64
N ILE A 38 -6.53 10.57 6.96
CA ILE A 38 -7.25 11.08 8.14
C ILE A 38 -6.53 10.70 9.44
N SER A 39 -6.09 9.44 9.54
CA SER A 39 -5.39 8.93 10.71
C SER A 39 -4.06 9.67 10.92
N LEU A 40 -3.27 9.85 9.87
CA LEU A 40 -2.03 10.62 9.90
C LEU A 40 -2.23 12.06 10.35
N SER A 41 -3.23 12.72 9.80
CA SER A 41 -3.53 14.11 10.12
C SER A 41 -3.90 14.24 11.61
N THR A 42 -4.71 13.31 12.12
CA THR A 42 -5.12 13.27 13.52
C THR A 42 -3.93 12.98 14.45
N THR A 43 -3.13 11.95 14.14
CA THR A 43 -1.95 11.58 14.92
C THR A 43 -0.91 12.71 14.94
N SER A 44 -0.65 13.35 13.79
CA SER A 44 0.27 14.49 13.69
C SER A 44 -0.20 15.67 14.55
N LEU A 45 -1.49 15.97 14.55
CA LEU A 45 -2.07 17.03 15.37
C LEU A 45 -1.96 16.73 16.87
N VAL A 46 -2.32 15.51 17.29
CA VAL A 46 -2.21 15.08 18.71
C VAL A 46 -0.76 15.13 19.17
N LEU A 47 0.18 14.64 18.34
CA LEU A 47 1.60 14.69 18.66
C LEU A 47 2.09 16.14 18.72
N SER A 48 1.72 17.00 17.78
CA SER A 48 2.10 18.42 17.81
C SER A 48 1.66 19.10 19.11
N ILE A 49 0.43 18.83 19.57
CA ILE A 49 -0.09 19.38 20.83
C ILE A 49 0.68 18.82 22.04
N GLY A 50 0.93 17.51 22.07
CA GLY A 50 1.69 16.87 23.16
C GLY A 50 3.12 17.41 23.25
N PHE A 51 3.82 17.47 22.13
CA PHE A 51 5.18 17.99 22.05
C PHE A 51 5.28 19.45 22.47
N ILE A 52 4.35 20.32 22.02
CA ILE A 52 4.33 21.73 22.44
C ILE A 52 4.18 21.84 23.97
N LYS A 53 3.31 21.03 24.56
CA LYS A 53 3.03 21.06 26.01
C LYS A 53 4.22 20.59 26.85
N ASP A 54 4.95 19.58 26.37
CA ASP A 54 6.06 18.96 27.10
C ASP A 54 7.39 19.72 26.91
N PHE A 55 7.63 20.34 25.74
CA PHE A 55 8.85 21.11 25.48
C PHE A 55 8.87 22.50 26.11
N ILE A 56 7.71 23.11 26.38
CA ILE A 56 7.66 24.44 27.01
C ILE A 56 8.12 24.42 28.49
N LYS A 57 8.33 23.23 29.09
CA LYS A 57 8.54 23.09 30.54
C LYS A 57 9.93 22.61 31.03
N GLY A 58 10.93 22.36 30.18
CA GLY A 58 12.17 21.69 30.63
C GLY A 58 13.50 22.27 30.15
N ASP A 59 14.26 22.87 31.08
CA ASP A 59 15.64 23.39 30.93
C ASP A 59 16.75 22.29 30.88
N SER A 60 16.45 21.11 30.33
CA SER A 60 17.39 19.97 30.36
C SER A 60 18.09 19.77 29.01
N CYS A 61 19.42 19.56 29.05
CA CYS A 61 20.26 19.19 27.90
C CYS A 61 19.90 17.79 27.35
N ILE A 62 18.72 17.65 26.74
CA ILE A 62 18.21 16.41 26.16
C ILE A 62 18.82 16.20 24.77
N ASN A 63 19.34 15.01 24.51
CA ASN A 63 19.85 14.66 23.17
C ASN A 63 18.69 14.39 22.20
N LEU A 64 18.34 15.40 21.41
CA LEU A 64 17.26 15.36 20.42
C LEU A 64 17.59 14.57 19.14
N THR A 65 18.78 13.99 19.02
CA THR A 65 19.15 13.27 17.80
C THR A 65 18.33 11.99 17.62
N LEU A 66 18.13 11.22 18.69
CA LEU A 66 17.35 9.98 18.68
C LEU A 66 15.89 10.22 18.30
N ILE A 67 15.29 11.29 18.83
CA ILE A 67 13.89 11.63 18.53
C ILE A 67 13.75 12.08 17.08
N LYS A 68 14.69 12.90 16.56
CA LYS A 68 14.70 13.30 15.14
C LYS A 68 14.81 12.09 14.22
N LEU A 69 15.69 11.14 14.54
CA LEU A 69 15.80 9.89 13.77
C LEU A 69 14.50 9.09 13.81
N ALA A 70 13.89 8.91 14.99
CA ALA A 70 12.60 8.22 15.11
C ALA A 70 11.52 8.84 14.20
N TRP A 71 11.43 10.17 14.19
CA TRP A 71 10.51 10.90 13.33
C TRP A 71 10.75 10.71 11.84
N VAL A 72 12.02 10.69 11.41
CA VAL A 72 12.38 10.40 10.01
C VAL A 72 11.94 8.98 9.64
N PHE A 73 12.15 7.99 10.51
CA PHE A 73 11.73 6.62 10.28
C PHE A 73 10.21 6.46 10.24
N PHE A 74 9.45 7.16 11.09
CA PHE A 74 8.00 7.19 11.00
C PHE A 74 7.51 7.84 9.72
N ALA A 75 8.05 9.00 9.36
CA ALA A 75 7.68 9.68 8.11
C ALA A 75 7.98 8.81 6.89
N ALA A 76 9.15 8.16 6.84
CA ALA A 76 9.51 7.23 5.78
C ALA A 76 8.57 6.01 5.74
N SER A 77 8.23 5.45 6.91
CA SER A 77 7.29 4.34 7.03
C SER A 77 5.92 4.69 6.44
N ILE A 78 5.41 5.87 6.79
CA ILE A 78 4.13 6.41 6.35
C ILE A 78 4.12 6.66 4.84
N ILE A 79 5.12 7.38 4.33
CA ILE A 79 5.23 7.70 2.90
C ILE A 79 5.35 6.41 2.08
N SER A 80 6.18 5.46 2.50
CA SER A 80 6.31 4.16 1.84
C SER A 80 4.99 3.40 1.82
N ASN A 81 4.21 3.45 2.91
CA ASN A 81 2.88 2.83 2.96
C ASN A 81 1.91 3.47 1.97
N LEU A 82 1.85 4.81 1.92
CA LEU A 82 0.99 5.55 1.00
C LEU A 82 1.33 5.23 -0.46
N VAL A 83 2.63 5.25 -0.81
CA VAL A 83 3.08 4.92 -2.17
C VAL A 83 2.71 3.48 -2.52
N SER A 84 2.83 2.54 -1.58
CA SER A 84 2.43 1.14 -1.77
C SER A 84 0.94 0.98 -2.08
N GLN A 85 0.07 1.74 -1.41
CA GLN A 85 -1.37 1.72 -1.68
C GLN A 85 -1.69 2.27 -3.08
N ILE A 86 -1.00 3.35 -3.48
CA ILE A 86 -1.11 3.93 -4.83
C ILE A 86 -0.66 2.92 -5.89
N THR A 87 0.49 2.25 -5.69
CA THR A 87 0.97 1.24 -6.64
C THR A 87 0.03 0.04 -6.71
N GLY A 88 -0.52 -0.42 -5.58
CA GLY A 88 -1.54 -1.48 -5.54
C GLY A 88 -2.84 -1.12 -6.27
N TYR A 89 -3.29 0.14 -6.18
CA TYR A 89 -4.40 0.65 -6.97
C TYR A 89 -4.12 0.57 -8.47
N PHE A 90 -2.93 1.00 -8.92
CA PHE A 90 -2.55 0.92 -10.32
C PHE A 90 -2.43 -0.54 -10.82
N THR A 91 -1.85 -1.45 -10.03
CA THR A 91 -1.81 -2.89 -10.34
C THR A 91 -3.22 -3.41 -10.61
N SER A 92 -4.17 -3.10 -9.73
CA SER A 92 -5.57 -3.53 -9.87
C SER A 92 -6.21 -3.02 -11.17
N ILE A 93 -5.90 -1.80 -11.61
CA ILE A 93 -6.36 -1.26 -12.90
C ILE A 93 -5.78 -2.06 -14.08
N TYR A 94 -4.50 -2.41 -14.02
CA TYR A 94 -3.87 -3.21 -15.08
C TYR A 94 -4.42 -4.63 -15.12
N ASP A 95 -4.66 -5.25 -13.97
CA ASP A 95 -5.25 -6.60 -13.88
C ASP A 95 -6.67 -6.62 -14.50
N ILE A 96 -7.49 -5.61 -14.23
CA ILE A 96 -8.81 -5.46 -14.88
C ILE A 96 -8.68 -5.38 -16.41
N LYS A 97 -7.65 -4.71 -16.94
CA LYS A 97 -7.42 -4.61 -18.39
C LYS A 97 -6.98 -5.95 -18.98
N ILE A 98 -6.09 -6.68 -18.29
CA ILE A 98 -5.61 -8.00 -18.68
C ILE A 98 -6.79 -8.98 -18.73
N ASP A 99 -7.57 -9.06 -17.66
CA ASP A 99 -8.75 -9.95 -17.59
C ASP A 99 -9.79 -9.60 -18.65
N THR A 100 -10.00 -8.31 -18.90
CA THR A 100 -10.94 -7.88 -19.93
C THR A 100 -10.48 -8.30 -21.32
N ASN A 101 -9.19 -8.24 -21.62
CA ASN A 101 -8.66 -8.71 -22.90
C ASN A 101 -8.76 -10.23 -23.04
N LEU A 102 -8.51 -10.96 -21.96
CA LEU A 102 -8.52 -12.40 -21.95
C LEU A 102 -9.95 -12.96 -22.06
N ILE A 103 -10.94 -12.34 -21.42
CA ILE A 103 -12.38 -12.63 -21.64
C ILE A 103 -12.81 -12.32 -23.09
N ARG A 104 -12.26 -11.27 -23.70
CA ARG A 104 -12.59 -10.92 -25.10
C ARG A 104 -12.07 -11.98 -26.06
N GLU A 105 -10.83 -12.41 -25.88
CA GLU A 105 -10.19 -13.45 -26.68
C GLU A 105 -10.97 -14.76 -26.60
N GLU A 106 -11.33 -15.21 -25.40
CA GLU A 106 -12.16 -16.40 -25.19
C GLU A 106 -13.55 -16.30 -25.84
N ARG A 107 -14.09 -15.08 -25.98
CA ARG A 107 -15.37 -14.81 -26.68
C ARG A 107 -15.21 -14.60 -28.19
N GLY A 108 -14.03 -14.86 -28.75
CA GLY A 108 -13.73 -14.67 -30.17
C GLY A 108 -13.66 -13.20 -30.62
N LYS A 109 -13.48 -12.26 -29.68
CA LYS A 109 -13.34 -10.82 -29.97
C LYS A 109 -11.86 -10.45 -30.00
N SER A 110 -11.50 -9.48 -30.84
CA SER A 110 -10.13 -8.93 -30.86
C SER A 110 -9.75 -8.29 -29.51
N MET A 111 -8.51 -8.56 -29.08
CA MET A 111 -7.89 -7.92 -27.93
C MET A 111 -7.77 -6.40 -28.15
N LYS A 112 -7.88 -5.63 -27.06
CA LYS A 112 -7.70 -4.18 -27.09
C LYS A 112 -6.34 -3.82 -26.49
N GLY A 113 -5.43 -3.34 -27.33
CA GLY A 113 -4.08 -2.93 -26.92
C GLY A 113 -3.10 -4.10 -26.79
N ASN A 114 -1.95 -3.85 -26.15
CA ASN A 114 -0.87 -4.83 -25.99
C ASN A 114 -0.96 -5.50 -24.61
N ASN A 115 -1.49 -6.72 -24.56
CA ASN A 115 -1.70 -7.47 -23.32
C ASN A 115 -0.38 -7.79 -22.59
N GLU A 116 0.68 -8.15 -23.32
CA GLU A 116 1.98 -8.44 -22.72
C GLU A 116 2.58 -7.24 -21.98
N SER A 117 2.39 -6.04 -22.54
CA SER A 117 2.83 -4.80 -21.90
C SER A 117 2.09 -4.59 -20.57
N HIS A 118 0.78 -4.81 -20.55
CA HIS A 118 -0.02 -4.71 -19.33
C HIS A 118 0.43 -5.70 -18.24
N VAL A 119 0.72 -6.96 -18.62
CA VAL A 119 1.24 -7.98 -17.69
C VAL A 119 2.59 -7.56 -17.10
N LYS A 120 3.52 -7.08 -17.95
CA LYS A 120 4.85 -6.63 -17.49
C LYS A 120 4.75 -5.46 -16.50
N VAL A 121 3.87 -4.50 -16.77
CA VAL A 121 3.64 -3.35 -15.88
C VAL A 121 2.99 -3.79 -14.58
N SER A 122 1.94 -4.62 -14.62
CA SER A 122 1.28 -5.14 -13.43
C SER A 122 2.27 -5.87 -12.52
N ASN A 123 3.10 -6.77 -13.07
CA ASN A 123 4.10 -7.51 -12.30
C ASN A 123 5.14 -6.60 -11.63
N ARG A 124 5.62 -5.56 -12.33
CA ARG A 124 6.57 -4.59 -11.75
C ARG A 124 5.95 -3.79 -10.62
N LEU A 125 4.70 -3.33 -10.80
CA LEU A 125 3.98 -2.60 -9.76
C LEU A 125 3.70 -3.49 -8.55
N ASN A 126 3.31 -4.75 -8.75
CA ASN A 126 3.10 -5.69 -7.67
C ASN A 126 4.39 -5.93 -6.85
N MET A 127 5.52 -6.10 -7.52
CA MET A 127 6.82 -6.22 -6.85
C MET A 127 7.17 -4.94 -6.07
N ALA A 128 6.93 -3.76 -6.65
CA ALA A 128 7.15 -2.49 -5.97
C ALA A 128 6.28 -2.34 -4.71
N THR A 129 4.99 -2.68 -4.80
CA THR A 129 4.05 -2.71 -3.66
C THR A 129 4.58 -3.62 -2.53
N LEU A 130 5.04 -4.83 -2.87
CA LEU A 130 5.59 -5.76 -1.88
C LEU A 130 6.83 -5.18 -1.17
N LEU A 131 7.77 -4.60 -1.93
CA LEU A 131 8.97 -3.98 -1.39
C LEU A 131 8.65 -2.76 -0.51
N LEU A 132 7.74 -1.90 -0.94
CA LEU A 132 7.33 -0.70 -0.20
C LEU A 132 6.60 -1.05 1.09
N ASN A 133 5.79 -2.11 1.10
CA ASN A 133 5.17 -2.62 2.33
C ASN A 133 6.21 -3.15 3.31
N GLY A 134 7.18 -3.93 2.83
CA GLY A 134 8.28 -4.43 3.66
C GLY A 134 9.12 -3.31 4.25
N LEU A 135 9.49 -2.33 3.42
CA LEU A 135 10.25 -1.15 3.86
C LEU A 135 9.47 -0.32 4.88
N SER A 136 8.17 -0.08 4.63
CA SER A 136 7.29 0.63 5.55
C SER A 136 7.27 -0.02 6.94
N PHE A 137 7.12 -1.34 6.97
CA PHE A 137 7.11 -2.12 8.21
C PHE A 137 8.45 -2.05 8.97
N LEU A 138 9.57 -2.21 8.26
CA LEU A 138 10.90 -2.10 8.88
C LEU A 138 11.15 -0.69 9.44
N CYS A 139 10.81 0.35 8.67
CA CYS A 139 10.92 1.73 9.12
C CYS A 139 10.09 2.00 10.37
N LEU A 140 8.88 1.43 10.47
CA LEU A 140 8.04 1.56 11.66
C LEU A 140 8.73 0.95 12.90
N ILE A 141 9.26 -0.26 12.76
CA ILE A 141 9.97 -0.95 13.85
C ILE A 141 11.16 -0.12 14.33
N PHE A 142 12.00 0.38 13.42
CA PHE A 142 13.14 1.20 13.79
C PHE A 142 12.72 2.51 14.47
N GLY A 143 11.65 3.15 14.00
CA GLY A 143 11.08 4.34 14.65
C GLY A 143 10.67 4.07 16.10
N ILE A 144 9.99 2.95 16.35
CA ILE A 144 9.60 2.52 17.72
C ILE A 144 10.83 2.26 18.59
N ILE A 145 11.82 1.54 18.07
CA ILE A 145 13.07 1.26 18.79
C ILE A 145 13.77 2.56 19.21
N PHE A 146 13.87 3.55 18.30
CA PHE A 146 14.50 4.83 18.63
C PHE A 146 13.73 5.62 19.70
N ILE A 147 12.39 5.60 19.68
CA ILE A 147 11.58 6.18 20.75
C ILE A 147 11.86 5.50 22.09
N ILE A 148 11.87 4.16 22.13
CA ILE A 148 12.11 3.40 23.37
C ILE A 148 13.49 3.72 23.94
N ILE A 149 14.52 3.74 23.09
CA ILE A 149 15.89 4.09 23.49
C ILE A 149 15.97 5.54 23.99
N PHE A 150 15.25 6.47 23.34
CA PHE A 150 15.19 7.86 23.77
C PHE A 150 14.58 7.99 25.17
N PHE A 151 13.43 7.37 25.42
CA PHE A 151 12.77 7.44 26.72
C PHE A 151 13.61 6.78 27.82
N ASN A 152 14.14 5.57 27.61
CA ASN A 152 15.01 4.89 28.58
C ASN A 152 16.29 5.66 28.95
N LYS A 153 16.72 6.63 28.13
CA LYS A 153 17.90 7.45 28.40
C LYS A 153 17.61 8.78 29.07
N ASN A 154 16.36 9.25 29.03
CA ASN A 154 15.99 10.60 29.49
C ASN A 154 14.91 10.60 30.59
N ILE A 155 14.24 9.48 30.82
CA ILE A 155 13.34 9.19 31.94
C ILE A 155 13.94 8.04 32.74
#